data_AF-A0A661AJA9-F1
#
_entry.id   AF-A0A661AJA9-F1
#
_cell.length_a   1.000
_cell.length_b   1.000
_cell.length_c   1.000
_cell.angle_alpha   90.00
_cell.angle_beta   90.00
_cell.angle_gamma   90.00
#
_symmetry.space_group_name_H-M   'P 1'
#
loop_
_entity.id
_entity.type
_entity.pdbx_description
1 polymer ?
#
loop_
_entity_poly.entity_id
_entity_poly.type
_entity_poly.pdbx_seq_one_letter_code
_entity_poly.pdbx_strand_id
1 'polypeptide(L)'
;MKEGRIIRVSGPLVVAEGMKGSKMYDVVYVSDKKLMGEIIELKGEIASIQVYEETGGIGVGEPVYPTGAPLSVELGPGLIESIYDGVQRPLDKIREMAGDFITRGIHIPGLDREKKWKFSPKAKEGEEVEPGDILGV
;
A
#
# COMPACT_ATOMS: atom_id res chain seq x y z
N MET A 1 -3.75 12.84 -9.38
CA MET A 1 -4.79 12.02 -10.04
C MET A 1 -6.14 12.49 -9.57
N LYS A 2 -7.20 12.34 -10.37
CA LYS A 2 -8.55 12.74 -9.96
C LYS A 2 -9.08 11.71 -8.96
N GLU A 3 -9.75 12.17 -7.91
CA GLU A 3 -10.38 11.30 -6.92
C GLU A 3 -11.62 10.65 -7.54
N GLY A 4 -11.77 9.34 -7.33
CA GLY A 4 -12.97 8.59 -7.70
C GLY A 4 -14.03 8.66 -6.61
N ARG A 5 -15.22 8.11 -6.90
CA ARG A 5 -16.33 8.02 -5.94
C ARG A 5 -16.94 6.63 -5.94
N ILE A 6 -17.23 6.10 -4.76
CA ILE A 6 -17.89 4.81 -4.60
C ILE A 6 -19.31 4.87 -5.16
N ILE A 7 -19.66 3.93 -6.05
CA ILE A 7 -21.01 3.77 -6.58
C ILE A 7 -21.68 2.47 -6.11
N ARG A 8 -20.89 1.50 -5.60
CA ARG A 8 -21.40 0.24 -5.05
C ARG A 8 -20.45 -0.36 -4.02
N VAL A 9 -20.99 -0.94 -2.96
CA VAL A 9 -20.24 -1.73 -1.96
C VAL A 9 -20.94 -3.10 -1.81
N SER A 10 -20.19 -4.19 -1.94
CA SER A 10 -20.68 -5.55 -1.78
C SER A 10 -19.62 -6.40 -1.08
N GLY A 11 -19.67 -6.42 0.26
CA GLY A 11 -18.62 -7.02 1.08
C GLY A 11 -17.25 -6.38 0.76
N PRO A 12 -16.20 -7.17 0.46
CA PRO A 12 -14.87 -6.62 0.16
C PRO A 12 -14.77 -6.02 -1.26
N LEU A 13 -15.78 -6.20 -2.11
CA LEU A 13 -15.80 -5.66 -3.47
C LEU A 13 -16.44 -4.25 -3.46
N VAL A 14 -15.65 -3.26 -3.86
CA VAL A 14 -16.09 -1.87 -4.01
C VAL A 14 -16.03 -1.49 -5.48
N VAL A 15 -17.01 -0.75 -5.98
CA VAL A 15 -16.99 -0.20 -7.34
C VAL A 15 -16.98 1.31 -7.25
N ALA A 16 -16.07 1.94 -7.99
CA ALA A 16 -15.90 3.39 -8.02
C ALA A 16 -15.92 3.94 -9.43
N GLU A 17 -16.54 5.11 -9.61
CA GLU A 17 -16.52 5.88 -10.86
C GLU A 17 -15.50 7.02 -10.79
N GLY A 18 -15.21 7.65 -11.93
CA GLY A 18 -14.24 8.75 -12.02
C GLY A 18 -12.79 8.28 -11.93
N MET A 19 -12.53 6.99 -12.12
CA MET A 19 -11.21 6.35 -11.99
C MET A 19 -10.40 6.42 -13.29
N LYS A 20 -10.59 7.49 -14.08
CA LYS A 20 -9.91 7.67 -15.36
C LYS A 20 -8.40 7.82 -15.14
N GLY A 21 -7.62 7.01 -15.85
CA GLY A 21 -6.16 7.03 -15.79
C GLY A 21 -5.57 6.12 -14.70
N SER A 22 -6.40 5.46 -13.90
CA SER A 22 -5.96 4.34 -13.07
C SER A 22 -5.64 3.12 -13.93
N LYS A 23 -4.75 2.26 -13.45
CA LYS A 23 -4.31 1.04 -14.12
C LYS A 23 -4.80 -0.20 -13.36
N MET A 24 -4.81 -1.32 -14.05
CA MET A 24 -5.01 -2.62 -13.41
C MET A 24 -3.94 -2.84 -12.35
N TYR A 25 -4.31 -3.40 -11.20
CA TYR A 25 -3.46 -3.67 -10.04
C TYR A 25 -2.97 -2.43 -9.27
N ASP A 26 -3.37 -1.23 -9.66
CA ASP A 26 -3.05 -0.04 -8.86
C ASP A 26 -3.69 -0.16 -7.47
N VAL A 27 -2.92 0.19 -6.45
CA VAL A 27 -3.42 0.35 -5.09
C VAL A 27 -4.25 1.63 -5.02
N VAL A 28 -5.33 1.55 -4.25
CA VAL A 28 -6.22 2.67 -3.97
C VAL A 28 -6.52 2.72 -2.47
N TYR A 29 -6.81 3.91 -1.98
CA TYR A 29 -7.41 4.09 -0.66
C TYR A 29 -8.89 4.39 -0.81
N VAL A 30 -9.72 3.57 -0.19
CA VAL A 30 -11.18 3.65 -0.26
C VAL A 30 -11.71 4.35 0.98
N SER A 31 -12.66 5.27 0.79
CA SER A 31 -13.29 6.07 1.85
C SER A 31 -12.33 7.06 2.53
N ASP A 32 -12.88 7.96 3.34
CA ASP A 32 -12.12 8.81 4.26
C ASP A 32 -11.37 7.98 5.31
N LYS A 33 -11.77 6.72 5.53
CA LYS A 33 -11.07 5.73 6.36
C LYS A 33 -9.78 5.21 5.73
N LYS A 34 -9.49 5.54 4.46
CA LYS A 34 -8.30 5.13 3.72
C LYS A 34 -8.05 3.62 3.73
N LEU A 35 -9.11 2.84 3.52
CA LEU A 35 -9.01 1.38 3.47
C LEU A 35 -8.22 0.97 2.23
N MET A 36 -7.18 0.16 2.43
CA MET A 36 -6.35 -0.29 1.32
C MET A 36 -7.12 -1.26 0.42
N GLY A 37 -7.05 -1.04 -0.88
CA GLY A 37 -7.56 -1.96 -1.88
C GLY A 37 -6.77 -1.92 -3.18
N GLU A 38 -7.11 -2.83 -4.08
CA GLU A 38 -6.45 -3.02 -5.37
C GLU A 38 -7.48 -3.04 -6.50
N ILE A 39 -7.19 -2.37 -7.61
CA ILE A 39 -8.02 -2.41 -8.81
C ILE A 39 -7.88 -3.77 -9.51
N ILE A 40 -8.98 -4.52 -9.58
CA ILE A 40 -9.04 -5.85 -10.21
C ILE A 40 -9.83 -5.88 -11.52
N GLU A 41 -10.58 -4.83 -11.83
CA GLU A 41 -11.27 -4.67 -13.12
C GLU A 41 -11.41 -3.19 -13.48
N LEU A 42 -11.29 -2.87 -14.78
CA LEU A 42 -11.53 -1.54 -15.32
C LEU A 42 -12.51 -1.62 -16.50
N LYS A 43 -13.57 -0.82 -16.44
CA LYS A 43 -14.59 -0.67 -17.50
C LYS A 43 -14.85 0.80 -17.75
N GLY A 44 -14.18 1.36 -18.76
CA GLY A 44 -14.23 2.80 -19.03
C GLY A 44 -13.64 3.60 -17.87
N GLU A 45 -14.46 4.40 -17.20
CA GLU A 45 -14.06 5.19 -16.02
C GLU A 45 -14.50 4.56 -14.68
N ILE A 46 -14.99 3.32 -14.73
CA ILE A 46 -15.41 2.54 -13.57
C ILE A 46 -14.33 1.51 -13.22
N ALA A 47 -13.94 1.47 -11.95
CA ALA A 47 -13.03 0.47 -11.40
C ALA A 47 -13.75 -0.44 -10.39
N SER A 48 -13.50 -1.74 -10.49
CA SER A 48 -13.81 -2.71 -9.42
C SER A 48 -12.56 -2.89 -8.56
N ILE A 49 -12.73 -2.74 -7.26
CA ILE A 49 -11.66 -2.67 -6.26
C ILE A 49 -11.87 -3.79 -5.25
N GLN A 50 -10.86 -4.60 -5.03
CA GLN A 50 -10.79 -5.56 -3.93
C GLN A 50 -10.19 -4.85 -2.71
N VAL A 51 -10.97 -4.67 -1.66
CA VAL A 51 -10.51 -4.06 -0.40
C VAL A 51 -9.93 -5.16 0.50
N TYR A 52 -8.76 -4.92 1.10
CA TYR A 52 -8.06 -5.88 1.97
C TYR A 52 -8.41 -5.73 3.46
N GLU A 53 -9.25 -4.76 3.80
CA GLU A 53 -9.75 -4.49 5.14
C GLU A 53 -11.28 -4.59 5.19
N GLU A 54 -11.83 -4.72 6.40
CA GLU A 54 -13.28 -4.79 6.64
C GLU A 54 -13.99 -3.50 6.17
N THR A 55 -14.94 -3.64 5.23
CA THR A 55 -15.68 -2.55 4.59
C THR A 55 -16.94 -2.12 5.36
N GLY A 56 -17.10 -2.59 6.61
CA GLY A 56 -18.22 -2.19 7.46
C GLY A 56 -18.30 -0.67 7.66
N GLY A 57 -19.41 -0.08 7.21
CA GLY A 57 -19.67 1.35 7.36
C GLY A 57 -18.91 2.25 6.39
N ILE A 58 -18.55 1.75 5.20
CA ILE A 58 -18.32 2.59 4.02
C ILE A 58 -19.54 2.50 3.08
N GLY A 59 -19.80 3.55 2.32
CA GLY A 59 -21.00 3.69 1.49
C GLY A 59 -20.79 4.45 0.19
N VAL A 60 -21.88 4.54 -0.58
CA VAL A 60 -21.92 5.25 -1.86
C VAL A 60 -21.64 6.74 -1.67
N GLY A 61 -20.88 7.32 -2.60
CA GLY A 61 -20.52 8.74 -2.63
C GLY A 61 -19.18 9.08 -1.96
N GLU A 62 -18.66 8.17 -1.12
CA GLU A 62 -17.37 8.33 -0.47
C GLU A 62 -16.19 8.31 -1.46
N PRO A 63 -15.07 8.97 -1.15
CA PRO A 63 -13.96 9.14 -2.08
C PRO A 63 -13.11 7.87 -2.25
N VAL A 64 -12.47 7.76 -3.41
CA VAL A 64 -11.43 6.75 -3.70
C VAL A 64 -10.18 7.47 -4.22
N TYR A 65 -9.04 7.16 -3.62
CA TYR A 65 -7.77 7.84 -3.88
C TYR A 65 -6.77 6.88 -4.54
N PRO A 66 -6.48 7.03 -5.84
CA PRO A 66 -5.47 6.21 -6.51
C PRO A 66 -4.06 6.56 -6.04
N THR A 67 -3.22 5.55 -5.78
CA THR A 67 -1.79 5.75 -5.51
C THR A 67 -0.97 5.88 -6.79
N GLY A 68 -1.47 5.32 -7.91
CA GLY A 68 -0.77 5.25 -9.19
C GLY A 68 0.36 4.24 -9.24
N ALA A 69 0.46 3.37 -8.24
CA ALA A 69 1.45 2.32 -8.13
C ALA A 69 0.77 1.00 -7.75
N PRO A 70 1.28 -0.13 -8.25
CA PRO A 70 0.78 -1.44 -7.86
C PRO A 70 1.17 -1.78 -6.42
N LEU A 71 0.54 -2.82 -5.87
CA LEU A 71 0.94 -3.35 -4.57
C LEU A 71 2.42 -3.74 -4.62
N SER A 72 3.21 -3.13 -3.76
CA SER A 72 4.67 -3.23 -3.77
C SER A 72 5.17 -3.50 -2.36
N VAL A 73 6.35 -4.10 -2.28
CA VAL A 73 7.05 -4.36 -1.02
C VAL A 73 8.31 -3.51 -0.92
N GLU A 74 8.62 -3.07 0.28
CA GLU A 74 9.91 -2.47 0.62
C GLU A 74 10.95 -3.57 0.82
N LEU A 75 12.10 -3.43 0.17
CA LEU A 75 13.21 -4.37 0.28
C LEU A 75 14.42 -3.64 0.88
N GLY A 76 14.91 -4.13 2.02
CA GLY A 76 16.07 -3.54 2.67
C GLY A 76 16.36 -4.11 4.06
N PRO A 77 17.42 -3.59 4.73
CA PRO A 77 17.76 -3.97 6.10
C PRO A 77 16.60 -3.69 7.07
N GLY A 78 16.30 -4.65 7.93
CA GLY A 78 15.18 -4.58 8.88
C GLY A 78 14.00 -5.50 8.54
N LEU A 79 13.99 -6.13 7.36
CA LEU A 79 13.01 -7.18 7.04
C LEU A 79 13.17 -8.41 7.94
N ILE A 80 14.41 -8.86 8.12
CA ILE A 80 14.73 -10.00 8.98
C ILE A 80 14.48 -9.57 10.43
N GLU A 81 13.87 -10.46 11.22
CA GLU A 81 13.39 -10.26 12.61
C GLU A 81 12.04 -9.55 12.75
N SER A 82 11.49 -8.99 11.67
CA SER A 82 10.18 -8.32 11.69
C SER A 82 9.02 -9.28 11.41
N ILE A 83 7.87 -9.02 12.02
CA ILE A 83 6.62 -9.78 11.79
C ILE A 83 5.64 -8.87 11.04
N TYR A 84 5.21 -9.31 9.86
CA TYR A 84 4.34 -8.54 8.98
C TYR A 84 2.96 -9.17 8.82
N ASP A 85 1.97 -8.36 8.44
CA ASP A 85 0.71 -8.84 7.87
C ASP A 85 0.85 -9.17 6.36
N GLY A 86 -0.27 -9.50 5.70
CA GLY A 86 -0.29 -9.89 4.29
C GLY A 86 0.07 -8.80 3.28
N VAL A 87 0.21 -7.54 3.72
CA VAL A 87 0.57 -6.39 2.87
C VAL A 87 1.82 -5.66 3.38
N GLN A 88 2.66 -6.36 4.15
CA GLN A 88 3.94 -5.87 4.67
C GLN A 88 3.84 -4.72 5.69
N ARG A 89 2.76 -4.65 6.50
CA ARG A 89 2.72 -3.75 7.66
C ARG A 89 3.28 -4.43 8.91
N PRO A 90 4.23 -3.80 9.64
CA PRO A 90 4.84 -4.41 10.83
C PRO A 90 3.84 -4.50 12.00
N LEU A 91 3.53 -5.71 12.45
CA LEU A 91 2.49 -5.99 13.45
C LEU A 91 2.84 -5.49 14.85
N ASP A 92 4.12 -5.50 15.21
CA ASP A 92 4.64 -4.93 16.45
C ASP A 92 4.35 -3.42 16.52
N LYS A 93 4.60 -2.70 15.42
CA LYS A 93 4.32 -1.26 15.32
C LYS A 93 2.83 -0.95 15.28
N ILE A 94 2.03 -1.78 14.59
CA ILE A 94 0.56 -1.67 14.65
C ILE A 94 0.09 -1.81 16.10
N ARG A 95 0.62 -2.80 16.84
CA ARG A 95 0.25 -3.02 18.24
C ARG A 95 0.65 -1.86 19.14
N GLU A 96 1.84 -1.29 18.96
CA GLU A 96 2.29 -0.10 19.70
C GLU A 96 1.32 1.09 19.50
N MET A 97 0.74 1.24 18.30
CA MET A 97 -0.18 2.34 17.97
C MET A 97 -1.64 2.07 18.37
N ALA A 98 -2.13 0.85 18.16
CA ALA A 98 -3.56 0.51 18.22
C ALA A 98 -3.95 -0.37 19.42
N GLY A 99 -2.98 -0.92 20.15
CA GLY A 99 -3.20 -1.89 21.22
C GLY A 99 -3.36 -3.32 20.69
N ASP A 100 -4.06 -4.17 21.43
CA ASP A 100 -4.11 -5.61 21.16
C ASP A 100 -5.00 -6.00 19.97
N PHE A 101 -5.75 -5.06 19.38
CA PHE A 101 -6.62 -5.29 18.21
C PHE A 101 -6.17 -4.48 17.01
N ILE A 102 -6.26 -5.07 15.81
CA ILE A 102 -5.93 -4.38 14.55
C ILE A 102 -7.07 -3.44 14.18
N THR A 103 -6.80 -2.14 14.15
CA THR A 103 -7.74 -1.14 13.64
C THR A 103 -7.48 -0.86 12.15
N ARG A 104 -8.52 -0.38 11.45
CA ARG A 104 -8.52 -0.18 9.99
C ARG A 104 -7.85 1.13 9.60
N GLY A 105 -7.33 1.20 8.37
CA GLY A 105 -6.79 2.44 7.81
C GLY A 105 -5.43 2.85 8.41
N ILE A 106 -4.77 1.93 9.12
CA ILE A 106 -3.41 2.16 9.62
C ILE A 106 -2.42 2.02 8.47
N HIS A 107 -1.64 3.09 8.29
CA HIS A 107 -0.52 3.16 7.35
C HIS A 107 0.80 3.28 8.12
N ILE A 108 1.62 2.24 8.05
CA ILE A 108 2.97 2.21 8.62
C ILE A 108 3.92 1.69 7.54
N PRO A 109 5.10 2.33 7.33
CA PRO A 109 6.11 1.81 6.43
C PRO A 109 6.55 0.39 6.78
N GLY A 110 6.92 -0.40 5.77
CA GLY A 110 7.40 -1.78 5.97
C GLY A 110 8.75 -1.82 6.69
N LEU A 111 9.58 -0.79 6.53
CA LEU A 111 10.87 -0.66 7.19
C LEU A 111 10.94 0.55 8.11
N ASP A 112 11.60 0.36 9.25
CA ASP A 112 11.90 1.44 10.21
C ASP A 112 12.79 2.51 9.57
N ARG A 113 12.29 3.76 9.57
CA ARG A 113 12.96 4.92 8.97
C ARG A 113 13.93 5.62 9.93
N GLU A 114 13.89 5.29 11.21
CA GLU A 114 14.72 5.86 12.26
C GLU A 114 15.91 4.96 12.62
N LYS A 115 15.79 3.64 12.39
CA LYS A 115 16.87 2.68 12.62
C LYS A 115 18.07 2.96 11.73
N LYS A 116 19.23 3.16 12.36
CA LYS A 116 20.51 3.38 11.68
C LYS A 116 21.24 2.07 11.42
N TRP A 117 21.75 1.92 10.20
CA TRP A 117 22.54 0.77 9.78
C TRP A 117 23.97 1.19 9.45
N LYS A 118 24.94 0.37 9.82
CA LYS A 118 26.33 0.55 9.38
C LYS A 118 26.44 0.02 7.96
N PHE A 119 26.64 0.92 7.01
CA PHE A 119 26.89 0.56 5.62
C PHE A 119 28.40 0.62 5.32
N SER A 120 28.92 -0.46 4.74
CA SER A 120 30.29 -0.57 4.25
C SER A 120 30.27 -0.57 2.71
N PRO A 121 30.58 0.57 2.06
CA PRO A 121 30.58 0.65 0.60
C PRO A 121 31.62 -0.30 0.00
N LYS A 122 31.26 -0.92 -1.13
CA LYS A 122 32.15 -1.76 -1.96
C LYS A 122 32.37 -1.15 -3.34
N ALA A 123 31.34 -0.50 -3.89
CA ALA A 123 31.44 0.28 -5.12
C ALA A 123 32.15 1.61 -4.87
N LYS A 124 32.79 2.16 -5.90
CA LYS A 124 33.52 3.43 -5.86
C LYS A 124 32.76 4.52 -6.62
N GLU A 125 33.06 5.77 -6.27
CA GLU A 125 32.57 6.91 -7.05
C GLU A 125 33.10 6.85 -8.49
N GLY A 126 32.20 7.01 -9.46
CA GLY A 126 32.50 6.93 -10.89
C GLY A 126 32.54 5.51 -11.47
N GLU A 127 32.27 4.49 -10.67
CA GLU A 127 32.09 3.12 -11.15
C GLU A 127 30.75 2.97 -11.90
N GLU A 128 30.78 2.42 -13.11
CA GLU A 128 29.56 2.05 -13.84
C GLU A 128 28.97 0.78 -13.23
N VAL A 129 27.65 0.76 -13.02
CA VAL A 129 26.94 -0.36 -12.38
C VAL A 129 25.67 -0.69 -13.14
N GLU A 130 25.22 -1.93 -13.01
CA GLU A 130 23.98 -2.45 -13.60
C GLU A 130 23.02 -3.03 -12.54
N PRO A 131 21.74 -3.30 -12.89
CA PRO A 131 20.78 -3.84 -11.94
C PRO A 131 21.24 -5.16 -11.33
N GLY A 132 21.40 -5.18 -10.00
CA GLY A 132 21.86 -6.35 -9.24
C GLY A 132 23.27 -6.22 -8.66
N ASP A 133 24.04 -5.21 -9.08
CA ASP A 133 25.36 -4.97 -8.53
C ASP A 133 25.35 -4.61 -7.04
N ILE A 134 26.35 -5.13 -6.32
CA ILE A 134 26.46 -4.95 -4.88
C ILE A 134 27.19 -3.65 -4.56
N LEU A 135 26.43 -2.63 -4.18
CA LEU A 135 26.98 -1.33 -3.78
C LEU A 135 27.73 -1.37 -2.44
N GLY A 136 27.34 -2.28 -1.55
CA GLY A 136 27.95 -2.45 -0.22
C GLY A 136 27.12 -3.41 0.65
N VAL A 137 27.53 -3.56 1.90
CA VAL A 137 26.86 -4.39 2.93
C VAL A 137 26.67 -3.64 4.22
#